data_AF-A0A7C1BJZ5-F1
#
_entry.id   AF-A0A7C1BJZ5-F1
#
_cell.length_a   1.000
_cell.length_b   1.000
_cell.length_c   1.000
_cell.angle_alpha   90.00
_cell.angle_beta   90.00
_cell.angle_gamma   90.00
#
_symmetry.space_group_name_H-M   'P 1'
#
loop_
_entity.id
_entity.type
_entity.pdbx_description
1 polymer ?
#
loop_
_entity_poly.entity_id
_entity_poly.type
_entity_poly.pdbx_seq_one_letter_code
_entity_poly.pdbx_strand_id
1 'polypeptide(L)'
;MITFEDWYKGLRLARKTVIGRKTVYLETVVSTMDEARRLASQGWEEGVIVAAGRQTRGRGRKGRVWVSEPGGLYFSIILRPPKE
;
A
#
# COMPACT_ATOMS: atom_id res chain seq x y z
N MET A 1 -13.03 -25.77 1.52
CA MET A 1 -11.96 -25.90 0.52
C MET A 1 -12.24 -24.88 -0.57
N ILE A 2 -11.30 -23.98 -0.86
CA ILE A 2 -11.43 -23.01 -1.95
C ILE A 2 -11.18 -23.76 -3.27
N THR A 3 -12.07 -23.62 -4.25
CA THR A 3 -11.97 -24.30 -5.53
C THR A 3 -11.07 -23.52 -6.51
N PHE A 4 -10.59 -24.18 -7.57
CA PHE A 4 -9.85 -23.51 -8.65
C PHE A 4 -10.68 -22.39 -9.31
N GLU A 5 -11.99 -22.58 -9.39
CA GLU A 5 -12.95 -21.59 -9.90
C GLU A 5 -13.00 -20.32 -9.02
N ASP A 6 -12.88 -20.50 -7.69
CA ASP A 6 -12.85 -19.38 -6.73
C ASP A 6 -11.55 -18.57 -6.88
N TRP A 7 -10.42 -19.24 -7.13
CA TRP A 7 -9.14 -18.59 -7.44
C TRP A 7 -9.22 -17.79 -8.75
N TYR A 8 -9.83 -18.36 -9.78
CA TYR A 8 -9.94 -17.73 -11.10
C TYR A 8 -10.87 -16.51 -11.08
N LYS A 9 -11.96 -16.55 -10.31
CA LYS A 9 -12.83 -15.38 -10.07
C LYS A 9 -12.09 -14.26 -9.32
N GLY A 10 -11.27 -14.59 -8.32
CA GLY A 10 -10.43 -13.63 -7.61
C GLY A 10 -9.44 -12.89 -8.51
N LEU A 11 -8.80 -13.62 -9.44
CA LEU A 11 -7.90 -13.04 -10.45
C LEU A 11 -8.62 -12.10 -11.43
N ARG A 12 -9.89 -12.38 -11.76
CA ARG A 12 -10.72 -11.51 -12.62
C ARG A 12 -11.15 -10.21 -11.91
N LEU A 13 -11.35 -10.25 -10.60
CA LEU A 13 -11.61 -9.07 -9.77
C LEU A 13 -10.38 -8.15 -9.71
N ALA A 14 -9.18 -8.70 -9.55
CA ALA A 14 -7.93 -7.94 -9.52
C ALA A 14 -7.67 -7.12 -10.80
N ARG A 15 -8.23 -7.53 -11.95
CA ARG A 15 -8.16 -6.74 -13.20
C ARG A 15 -9.08 -5.50 -13.19
N LYS A 16 -10.16 -5.51 -12.41
CA LYS A 16 -11.11 -4.39 -12.30
C LYS A 16 -10.76 -3.42 -11.19
N THR A 17 -9.89 -3.79 -10.25
CA THR A 17 -9.51 -2.90 -9.15
C THR A 17 -8.52 -1.83 -9.60
N VAL A 18 -8.68 -0.62 -9.07
CA VAL A 18 -7.72 0.48 -9.24
C VAL A 18 -6.49 0.25 -8.35
N ILE A 19 -6.71 -0.30 -7.15
CA ILE A 19 -5.66 -0.59 -6.16
C ILE A 19 -4.74 -1.72 -6.65
N GLY A 20 -3.43 -1.52 -6.49
CA GLY A 20 -2.41 -2.55 -6.69
C GLY A 20 -1.96 -2.75 -8.13
N ARG A 21 -2.45 -1.97 -9.10
CA ARG A 21 -1.96 -1.99 -10.50
C ARG A 21 -0.48 -1.63 -10.60
N LYS A 22 -0.03 -0.77 -9.68
CA LYS A 22 1.38 -0.40 -9.53
C LYS A 22 1.75 -0.49 -8.06
N THR A 23 2.88 -1.15 -7.79
CA THR A 23 3.45 -1.29 -6.46
C THR A 23 4.90 -0.83 -6.48
N VAL A 24 5.25 0.07 -5.56
CA VAL A 24 6.62 0.46 -5.25
C VAL A 24 7.02 -0.27 -3.97
N TYR A 25 7.99 -1.16 -4.07
CA TYR A 25 8.54 -1.86 -2.92
C TYR A 25 9.90 -1.29 -2.53
N LEU A 26 10.10 -1.03 -1.24
CA LEU A 26 11.35 -0.57 -0.66
C LEU A 26 11.80 -1.52 0.44
N GLU A 27 13.06 -1.94 0.44
CA GLU A 27 13.56 -2.81 1.52
C GLU A 27 13.46 -2.12 2.89
N THR A 28 13.87 -0.85 2.95
CA THR A 28 13.77 0.00 4.14
C THR A 28 13.26 1.39 3.74
N VAL A 29 12.33 1.94 4.52
CA VAL A 29 11.82 3.31 4.35
C VAL A 29 11.70 4.02 5.70
N VAL A 30 11.65 5.34 5.71
CA VAL A 30 11.32 6.11 6.93
C VAL A 30 9.89 5.81 7.38
N SER A 31 8.93 6.00 6.48
CA SER A 31 7.54 5.54 6.62
C SER A 31 6.92 5.34 5.23
N THR A 32 6.16 4.25 5.04
CA THR A 32 5.42 4.00 3.78
C THR A 32 4.42 5.11 3.49
N MET A 33 3.82 5.72 4.52
CA MET A 33 2.88 6.81 4.40
C MET A 33 3.54 8.11 3.91
N ASP A 34 4.75 8.41 4.39
CA ASP A 34 5.48 9.61 3.96
C ASP A 34 5.93 9.48 2.50
N GLU A 35 6.38 8.29 2.11
CA GLU A 35 6.74 8.01 0.72
C GLU A 35 5.50 8.03 -0.20
N ALA A 36 4.38 7.44 0.23
CA ALA A 36 3.12 7.51 -0.51
C ALA A 36 2.66 8.97 -0.70
N ARG A 37 2.79 9.83 0.32
CA ARG A 37 2.50 11.27 0.19
C ARG A 37 3.41 11.97 -0.80
N ARG A 38 4.71 11.66 -0.77
CA ARG A 38 5.70 12.22 -1.71
C ARG A 38 5.38 11.82 -3.16
N LEU A 39 5.02 10.56 -3.41
CA LEU A 39 4.62 10.11 -4.74
C LEU A 39 3.28 10.73 -5.17
N ALA A 40 2.32 10.82 -4.26
CA ALA A 40 1.02 11.44 -4.54
C ALA A 40 1.15 12.93 -4.92
N SER A 41 2.07 13.67 -4.28
CA SER A 41 2.36 15.08 -4.62
C SER A 41 3.10 15.24 -5.94
N GLN A 42 3.83 14.21 -6.37
CA GLN A 42 4.42 14.12 -7.71
C GLN A 42 3.42 13.72 -8.80
N GLY A 43 2.13 13.61 -8.49
CA GLY A 43 1.10 13.30 -9.46
C GLY A 43 0.91 11.82 -9.75
N TRP A 44 1.41 10.92 -8.90
CA TRP A 44 1.15 9.49 -9.06
C TRP A 44 -0.35 9.17 -8.94
N GLU A 45 -0.75 8.16 -9.72
CA GLU A 45 -2.13 7.73 -9.92
C GLU A 45 -2.77 7.12 -8.66
N GLU A 46 -4.09 7.10 -8.63
CA GLU A 46 -4.84 6.39 -7.60
C GLU A 46 -4.55 4.88 -7.66
N GLY A 47 -4.51 4.24 -6.49
CA GLY A 47 -4.32 2.81 -6.35
C GLY A 47 -2.87 2.35 -6.28
N VAL A 48 -1.90 3.26 -6.44
CA VAL A 48 -0.48 2.96 -6.21
C VAL A 48 -0.29 2.51 -4.76
N ILE A 49 0.38 1.37 -4.60
CA ILE A 49 0.80 0.84 -3.31
C ILE A 49 2.27 1.19 -3.08
N VAL A 50 2.59 1.76 -1.93
CA VAL A 50 3.95 1.82 -1.41
C VAL A 50 4.08 0.81 -0.30
N ALA A 51 4.89 -0.22 -0.51
CA ALA A 51 5.15 -1.28 0.47
C ALA A 51 6.61 -1.25 0.93
N ALA A 52 6.87 -1.71 2.15
CA ALA A 52 8.23 -1.84 2.63
C ALA A 52 8.47 -3.07 3.50
N GLY A 53 9.70 -3.59 3.46
CA GLY A 53 10.17 -4.67 4.33
C GLY A 53 10.28 -4.24 5.80
N ARG A 54 10.69 -2.99 6.04
CA ARG A 54 10.69 -2.36 7.37
C ARG A 54 10.51 -0.84 7.31
N GLN A 55 10.08 -0.24 8.42
CA GLN A 55 10.03 1.23 8.59
C GLN A 55 10.91 1.67 9.75
N THR A 56 11.84 2.61 9.52
CA THR A 56 12.73 3.12 10.58
C THR A 56 12.04 4.11 11.52
N ARG A 57 10.98 4.78 11.06
CA ARG A 57 10.17 5.74 11.84
C ARG A 57 8.68 5.58 11.52
N GLY A 58 8.18 4.35 11.61
CA GLY A 58 6.74 4.09 11.50
C GLY A 58 5.95 4.89 12.54
N ARG A 59 4.81 5.48 12.13
CA ARG A 59 3.98 6.33 13.00
C ARG A 59 2.51 5.92 12.97
N GLY A 60 1.92 5.84 14.15
CA GLY A 60 0.48 5.75 14.37
C GLY A 60 -0.15 7.11 14.69
N ARG A 61 -1.39 7.07 15.20
CA ARG A 61 -2.11 8.29 15.62
C ARG A 61 -1.51 8.87 16.91
N LYS A 62 -1.66 10.19 17.08
CA LYS A 62 -1.25 10.92 18.29
C LYS A 62 0.24 10.73 18.63
N GLY A 63 1.10 10.70 17.62
CA GLY A 63 2.55 10.60 17.80
C GLY A 63 3.07 9.24 18.28
N ARG A 64 2.22 8.21 18.38
CA ARG A 64 2.66 6.86 18.75
C ARG A 64 3.59 6.28 17.70
N VAL A 65 4.64 5.61 18.15
CA VAL A 65 5.53 4.83 17.29
C VAL A 65 4.80 3.58 16.82
N TRP A 66 4.97 3.26 15.54
CA TRP A 66 4.52 2.01 14.95
C TRP A 66 5.74 1.15 14.62
N VAL A 67 5.99 0.12 15.43
CA VAL A 67 7.12 -0.80 15.26
C VAL A 67 6.94 -1.56 13.94
N SER A 68 8.00 -1.58 13.11
CA SER A 68 7.93 -2.15 11.76
C SER A 68 9.21 -2.85 11.37
N GLU A 69 9.53 -3.93 12.09
CA GLU A 69 10.70 -4.78 11.80
C GLU A 69 10.42 -5.76 10.65
N PRO A 70 11.47 -6.34 10.03
CA PRO A 70 11.31 -7.33 8.98
C PRO A 70 10.34 -8.46 9.34
N GLY A 71 9.56 -8.90 8.35
CA GLY A 71 8.56 -9.98 8.49
C GLY A 71 7.12 -9.50 8.64
N GLY A 72 6.90 -8.20 8.83
CA GLY A 72 5.56 -7.62 8.78
C GLY A 72 5.12 -7.20 7.38
N LEU A 73 3.82 -6.90 7.25
CA LEU A 73 3.25 -6.31 6.04
C LEU A 73 2.99 -4.82 6.27
N TYR A 74 3.84 -3.96 5.70
CA TYR A 74 3.73 -2.52 5.83
C TYR A 74 3.50 -1.88 4.47
N PHE A 75 2.38 -1.20 4.31
CA PHE A 75 2.08 -0.48 3.07
C PHE A 75 1.21 0.76 3.29
N SER A 76 1.15 1.61 2.28
CA SER A 76 0.23 2.74 2.16
C SER A 76 -0.30 2.78 0.73
N ILE A 77 -1.53 3.28 0.55
CA ILE A 77 -2.21 3.34 -0.75
C ILE A 77 -2.55 4.80 -1.05
N ILE A 78 -2.27 5.25 -2.27
CA ILE A 78 -2.72 6.56 -2.76
C ILE A 78 -4.19 6.44 -3.20
N LEU A 79 -5.09 7.22 -2.60
CA LEU A 79 -6.51 7.25 -2.94
C LEU A 79 -6.95 8.66 -3.34
N ARG A 80 -7.92 8.76 -4.25
CA ARG A 80 -8.48 10.03 -4.74
C ARG A 80 -10.00 9.92 -4.85
N PRO A 81 -10.72 9.75 -3.72
CA PRO A 81 -12.17 9.67 -3.75
C PRO A 81 -12.77 10.95 -4.35
N PRO A 82 -13.91 10.85 -5.06
CA PRO A 82 -14.63 12.03 -5.52
C PRO A 82 -15.01 12.91 -4.32
N LYS A 83 -15.04 14.23 -4.54
CA LYS A 83 -15.63 15.14 -3.55
C LYS A 83 -17.14 14.90 -3.54
N GLU A 84 -17.72 14.83 -2.35
CA GLU A 84 -19.17 14.83 -2.13
C GLU A 84 -19.81 16.12 -2.66
#